data_AF-A0A838JNP0-F1
#
_entry.id   AF-A0A838JNP0-F1
#
_cell.length_a   1.000
_cell.length_b   1.000
_cell.length_c   1.000
_cell.angle_alpha   90.00
_cell.angle_beta   90.00
_cell.angle_gamma   90.00
#
_symmetry.space_group_name_H-M   'P 1'
#
loop_
_entity.id
_entity.type
_entity.pdbx_description
1 polymer ?
#
loop_
_entity_poly.entity_id
_entity_poly.type
_entity_poly.pdbx_seq_one_letter_code
_entity_poly.pdbx_strand_id
1 'polypeptide(L)'
;AKGFHRFTQRVAQNPEDVMPWKVLGSKWHLSRKGFPPGKKVEWPQETLEELLELLESTASRAVPGPGEYESAKAEGGRRKADSSSPFPTPPPPLAQFLWNNQQVVHLMVRGQRHPWATVHTKRLVGVDLSLHGPAGAFATGRIAQLGVKRLVQPGSEGYDAVKLRFITPEDLARGDLQKFLAEHLAAVQNTAAEAAAS
;
A
#
# COMPACT_ATOMS: atom_id res chain seq x y z
N ALA A 1 -40.68 -6.69 -42.61
CA ALA A 1 -39.83 -5.75 -41.84
C ALA A 1 -39.40 -6.43 -40.54
N LYS A 2 -38.09 -6.70 -40.37
CA LYS A 2 -37.52 -7.30 -39.15
C LYS A 2 -37.15 -6.16 -38.18
N GLY A 3 -37.90 -6.02 -37.09
CA GLY A 3 -37.62 -5.07 -36.01
C GLY A 3 -37.02 -5.79 -34.80
N PHE A 4 -35.74 -5.51 -34.54
CA PHE A 4 -34.92 -6.07 -33.47
C PHE A 4 -35.56 -5.94 -32.08
N HIS A 5 -35.86 -7.08 -31.44
CA HIS A 5 -36.07 -7.15 -29.99
C HIS A 5 -34.72 -7.41 -29.32
N ARG A 6 -34.04 -6.34 -28.88
CA ARG A 6 -32.82 -6.50 -28.09
C ARG A 6 -33.20 -6.68 -26.62
N PHE A 7 -33.14 -7.94 -26.18
CA PHE A 7 -33.17 -8.35 -24.79
C PHE A 7 -32.20 -7.51 -23.95
N THR A 8 -32.68 -6.91 -22.85
CA THR A 8 -31.82 -6.46 -21.75
C THR A 8 -32.21 -7.21 -20.49
N GLN A 9 -31.65 -8.40 -20.32
CA GLN A 9 -31.61 -9.06 -19.04
C GLN A 9 -30.53 -8.36 -18.20
N ARG A 10 -30.89 -7.22 -17.58
CA ARG A 10 -30.06 -6.65 -16.53
C ARG A 10 -30.21 -7.56 -15.32
N VAL A 11 -29.22 -8.43 -15.10
CA VAL A 11 -29.00 -9.04 -13.79
C VAL A 11 -29.02 -7.88 -12.78
N ALA A 12 -29.93 -7.94 -11.81
CA ALA A 12 -30.04 -6.97 -10.74
C ALA A 12 -28.75 -7.04 -9.90
N GLN A 13 -27.72 -6.31 -10.32
CA GLN A 13 -26.51 -6.16 -9.53
C GLN A 13 -26.89 -5.34 -8.30
N ASN A 14 -26.57 -5.86 -7.11
CA ASN A 14 -26.79 -5.13 -5.87
C ASN A 14 -26.03 -3.81 -5.97
N PRO A 15 -26.68 -2.66 -5.68
CA PRO A 15 -26.06 -1.34 -5.83
C PRO A 15 -24.77 -1.19 -5.01
N GLU A 16 -24.64 -1.93 -3.91
CA GLU A 16 -23.44 -1.97 -3.08
C GLU A 16 -22.24 -2.63 -3.78
N ASP A 17 -22.46 -3.56 -4.70
CA ASP A 17 -21.39 -4.28 -5.43
C ASP A 17 -20.89 -3.52 -6.65
N VAL A 18 -21.67 -2.56 -7.12
CA VAL A 18 -21.34 -1.66 -8.25
C VAL A 18 -20.94 -0.26 -7.80
N MET A 19 -20.67 -0.09 -6.49
CA MET A 19 -20.17 1.18 -5.98
C MET A 19 -18.93 1.59 -6.78
N PRO A 20 -18.83 2.85 -7.26
CA PRO A 20 -17.77 3.25 -8.20
C PRO A 20 -16.35 2.92 -7.75
N TRP A 21 -16.09 2.95 -6.44
CA TRP A 21 -14.78 2.60 -5.88
C TRP A 21 -14.47 1.10 -5.94
N LYS A 22 -15.48 0.22 -5.80
CA LYS A 22 -15.30 -1.24 -5.96
C LYS A 22 -14.97 -1.61 -7.41
N VAL A 23 -15.63 -0.94 -8.36
CA VAL A 23 -15.44 -1.20 -9.80
C VAL A 23 -14.13 -0.61 -10.31
N LEU A 24 -13.78 0.60 -9.87
CA LEU A 24 -12.62 1.33 -10.41
C LEU A 24 -11.33 1.06 -9.63
N GLY A 25 -11.40 0.61 -8.36
CA GLY A 25 -10.23 0.32 -7.53
C GLY A 25 -9.24 1.49 -7.49
N SER A 26 -8.00 1.26 -7.90
CA SER A 26 -6.95 2.30 -7.94
C SER A 26 -7.36 3.57 -8.72
N LYS A 27 -8.07 3.41 -9.84
CA LYS A 27 -8.54 4.53 -10.65
C LYS A 27 -9.51 5.44 -9.90
N TRP A 28 -10.29 4.90 -8.95
CA TRP A 28 -11.13 5.72 -8.07
C TRP A 28 -10.27 6.61 -7.19
N HIS A 29 -9.26 6.04 -6.53
CA HIS A 29 -8.40 6.76 -5.58
C HIS A 29 -7.62 7.88 -6.24
N LEU A 30 -7.04 7.61 -7.41
CA LEU A 30 -6.29 8.59 -8.20
C LEU A 30 -7.20 9.63 -8.87
N SER A 31 -8.52 9.41 -8.94
CA SER A 31 -9.45 10.37 -9.54
C SER A 31 -9.89 11.48 -8.56
N ARG A 32 -10.20 12.68 -9.09
CA ARG A 32 -10.96 13.72 -8.37
C ARG A 32 -12.43 13.38 -8.15
N LYS A 33 -12.90 12.22 -8.62
CA LYS A 33 -14.22 11.69 -8.27
C LYS A 33 -14.22 11.21 -6.82
N GLY A 34 -15.35 11.40 -6.14
CA GLY A 34 -15.54 10.97 -4.75
C GLY A 34 -15.26 12.03 -3.68
N PHE A 35 -14.77 13.22 -4.07
CA PHE A 35 -14.76 14.37 -3.15
C PHE A 35 -16.15 14.99 -3.03
N PRO A 36 -16.51 15.57 -1.86
CA PRO A 36 -17.76 16.29 -1.69
C PRO A 36 -17.93 17.40 -2.75
N PRO A 37 -19.09 17.52 -3.41
CA PRO A 37 -19.31 18.52 -4.44
C PRO A 37 -19.23 19.95 -3.86
N GLY A 38 -18.69 20.88 -4.64
CA GLY A 38 -18.55 22.29 -4.23
C GLY A 38 -17.47 22.56 -3.18
N LYS A 39 -16.67 21.57 -2.80
CA LYS A 39 -15.53 21.73 -1.91
C LYS A 39 -14.22 21.75 -2.69
N LYS A 40 -13.32 22.67 -2.32
CA LYS A 40 -11.97 22.75 -2.89
C LYS A 40 -11.08 21.68 -2.26
N VAL A 41 -10.36 20.95 -3.11
CA VAL A 41 -9.27 20.07 -2.69
C VAL A 41 -7.99 20.90 -2.67
N GLU A 42 -7.27 20.89 -1.55
CA GLU A 42 -6.13 21.81 -1.30
C GLU A 42 -4.79 21.29 -1.84
N TRP A 43 -4.77 20.06 -2.37
CA TRP A 43 -3.56 19.40 -2.84
C TRP A 43 -3.67 19.01 -4.34
N PRO A 44 -2.56 19.05 -5.11
CA PRO A 44 -2.49 18.61 -6.51
C PRO A 44 -2.46 17.08 -6.59
N GLN A 45 -2.90 16.50 -7.72
CA GLN A 45 -3.13 15.05 -7.78
C GLN A 45 -1.80 14.28 -7.70
N GLU A 46 -0.75 14.87 -8.28
CA GLU A 46 0.61 14.32 -8.26
C GLU A 46 1.10 13.98 -6.84
N THR A 47 0.71 14.73 -5.81
CA THR A 47 1.12 14.43 -4.42
C THR A 47 0.69 13.04 -3.95
N LEU A 48 -0.48 12.55 -4.39
CA LEU A 48 -0.91 11.19 -4.05
C LEU A 48 -0.17 10.15 -4.90
N GLU A 49 0.03 10.43 -6.19
CA GLU A 49 0.68 9.51 -7.12
C GLU A 49 2.13 9.26 -6.69
N GLU A 50 2.88 10.34 -6.44
CA GLU A 50 4.26 10.28 -5.97
C GLU A 50 4.39 9.61 -4.59
N LEU A 51 3.45 9.86 -3.66
CA LEU A 51 3.46 9.19 -2.38
C LEU A 51 3.27 7.67 -2.52
N LEU A 52 2.33 7.23 -3.38
CA LEU A 52 2.08 5.80 -3.60
C LEU A 52 3.28 5.13 -4.27
N GLU A 53 3.90 5.79 -5.25
CA GLU A 53 5.12 5.31 -5.90
C GLU A 53 6.28 5.20 -4.89
N LEU A 54 6.45 6.21 -4.03
CA LEU A 54 7.48 6.19 -2.98
C LEU A 54 7.29 5.04 -2.00
N LEU A 55 6.05 4.76 -1.59
CA LEU A 55 5.71 3.64 -0.70
C LEU A 55 5.98 2.30 -1.37
N GLU A 56 5.57 2.13 -2.62
CA GLU A 56 5.80 0.90 -3.39
C GLU A 56 7.30 0.65 -3.62
N SER A 57 8.03 1.66 -4.04
CA SER A 57 9.49 1.61 -4.25
C SER A 57 10.22 1.22 -2.97
N THR A 58 9.82 1.80 -1.83
CA THR A 58 10.39 1.47 -0.52
C THR A 58 10.10 0.02 -0.14
N ALA A 59 8.86 -0.43 -0.33
CA ALA A 59 8.45 -1.78 0.04
C ALA A 59 9.05 -2.87 -0.86
N SER A 60 9.31 -2.54 -2.13
CA SER A 60 9.93 -3.43 -3.10
C SER A 60 11.44 -3.58 -2.88
N ARG A 61 12.13 -2.52 -2.41
CA ARG A 61 13.59 -2.55 -2.13
C ARG A 61 13.99 -3.35 -0.89
N ALA A 62 13.07 -3.72 -0.01
CA ALA A 62 13.37 -4.35 1.28
C ALA A 62 13.79 -5.83 1.20
N VAL A 63 14.52 -6.25 0.15
CA VAL A 63 15.11 -7.58 0.04
C VAL A 63 16.64 -7.50 0.12
N PRO A 64 17.29 -8.22 1.06
CA PRO A 64 18.66 -8.65 0.83
C PRO A 64 18.66 -9.73 -0.27
N GLY A 65 19.12 -9.35 -1.47
CA GLY A 65 19.83 -10.20 -2.44
C GLY A 65 19.14 -11.43 -3.08
N PRO A 66 19.26 -11.61 -4.42
CA PRO A 66 18.90 -12.85 -5.15
C PRO A 66 19.85 -14.04 -4.88
N GLY A 67 20.32 -14.23 -3.66
CA GLY A 67 21.30 -15.27 -3.30
C GLY A 67 20.70 -16.66 -3.04
N GLU A 68 19.39 -16.77 -2.87
CA GLU A 68 18.76 -18.02 -2.39
C GLU A 68 18.00 -18.79 -3.48
N TYR A 69 17.65 -18.15 -4.60
CA TYR A 69 16.90 -18.83 -5.67
C TYR A 69 17.82 -19.55 -6.68
N GLU A 70 19.08 -19.15 -6.82
CA GLU A 70 19.99 -19.66 -7.86
C GLU A 70 20.85 -20.86 -7.39
N SER A 71 20.98 -21.06 -6.07
CA SER A 71 21.75 -22.19 -5.49
C SER A 71 21.02 -23.54 -5.54
N ALA A 72 19.72 -23.57 -5.86
CA ALA A 72 18.96 -24.83 -5.97
C ALA A 72 19.09 -25.53 -7.34
N LYS A 73 19.84 -24.96 -8.30
CA LYS A 73 20.04 -25.55 -9.64
C LYS A 73 21.40 -26.26 -9.83
N ALA A 74 22.31 -26.17 -8.88
CA ALA A 74 23.68 -26.65 -9.06
C ALA A 74 23.94 -28.10 -8.62
N GLU A 75 23.02 -28.79 -7.95
CA GLU A 75 23.27 -30.15 -7.48
C GLU A 75 22.03 -31.04 -7.62
N GLY A 76 21.98 -31.86 -8.68
CA GLY A 76 20.93 -32.87 -8.81
C GLY A 76 20.72 -33.40 -10.23
N GLY A 77 21.29 -34.58 -10.50
CA GLY A 77 21.27 -35.29 -11.77
C GLY A 77 19.93 -35.42 -12.49
N ARG A 78 20.06 -35.50 -13.82
CA ARG A 78 19.10 -35.96 -14.84
C ARG A 78 18.00 -36.89 -14.30
N ARG A 79 16.78 -36.39 -14.17
CA ARG A 79 15.55 -37.19 -14.07
C ARG A 79 14.52 -36.72 -15.10
N LYS A 80 13.80 -37.70 -15.68
CA LYS A 80 12.87 -37.52 -16.79
C LYS A 80 11.69 -36.61 -16.41
N ALA A 81 11.29 -35.79 -17.39
CA ALA A 81 10.16 -34.89 -17.33
C ALA A 81 8.84 -35.65 -17.17
N ASP A 82 8.18 -35.41 -16.05
CA ASP A 82 6.72 -35.48 -15.88
C ASP A 82 6.14 -34.13 -16.33
N SER A 83 5.12 -34.17 -17.17
CA SER A 83 4.39 -33.01 -17.65
C SER A 83 3.37 -32.53 -16.62
N SER A 84 3.82 -31.75 -15.63
CA SER A 84 2.94 -30.96 -14.78
C SER A 84 3.62 -29.64 -14.42
N SER A 85 3.54 -28.69 -15.37
CA SER A 85 3.93 -27.27 -15.31
C SER A 85 5.32 -26.94 -14.69
N PRO A 86 6.33 -26.57 -15.51
CA PRO A 86 7.71 -26.37 -15.05
C PRO A 86 7.98 -25.04 -14.33
N PHE A 87 6.97 -24.19 -14.10
CA PHE A 87 7.17 -22.90 -13.45
C PHE A 87 6.84 -22.99 -11.97
N PRO A 88 7.81 -22.76 -11.05
CA PRO A 88 7.47 -22.51 -9.67
C PRO A 88 6.52 -21.30 -9.64
N THR A 89 5.43 -21.40 -8.89
CA THR A 89 4.59 -20.24 -8.59
C THR A 89 5.49 -19.14 -8.04
N PRO A 90 5.48 -17.92 -8.62
CA PRO A 90 6.29 -16.84 -8.10
C PRO A 90 5.91 -16.61 -6.64
N PRO A 91 6.88 -16.34 -5.75
CA PRO A 91 6.57 -16.04 -4.37
C PRO A 91 5.57 -14.86 -4.33
N PRO A 92 4.62 -14.85 -3.37
CA PRO A 92 3.69 -13.75 -3.24
C PRO A 92 4.45 -12.42 -3.09
N PRO A 93 3.91 -11.32 -3.63
CA PRO A 93 4.58 -10.03 -3.61
C PRO A 93 4.85 -9.60 -2.17
N LEU A 94 6.01 -8.98 -1.96
CA LEU A 94 6.47 -8.55 -0.64
C LEU A 94 5.55 -7.48 -0.04
N ALA A 95 4.96 -6.67 -0.91
CA ALA A 95 3.97 -5.69 -0.55
C ALA A 95 2.84 -5.65 -1.57
N GLN A 96 1.63 -5.35 -1.10
CA GLN A 96 0.43 -5.32 -1.92
C GLN A 96 -0.47 -4.18 -1.50
N PHE A 97 -0.86 -3.33 -2.45
CA PHE A 97 -1.92 -2.37 -2.24
C PHE A 97 -3.30 -3.04 -2.23
N LEU A 98 -4.10 -2.74 -1.22
CA LEU A 98 -5.50 -3.13 -1.11
C LEU A 98 -6.39 -1.90 -1.34
N TRP A 99 -7.19 -1.98 -2.40
CA TRP A 99 -8.11 -0.93 -2.87
C TRP A 99 -9.56 -1.28 -2.49
N ASN A 100 -9.76 -1.71 -1.25
CA ASN A 100 -11.03 -2.27 -0.76
C ASN A 100 -11.86 -1.29 0.08
N ASN A 101 -11.45 -0.01 0.12
CA ASN A 101 -12.13 1.03 0.87
C ASN A 101 -12.30 2.28 0.00
N GLN A 102 -13.41 3.01 0.14
CA GLN A 102 -13.67 4.20 -0.67
C GLN A 102 -12.71 5.37 -0.40
N GLN A 103 -12.21 5.49 0.83
CA GLN A 103 -11.51 6.69 1.32
C GLN A 103 -10.01 6.44 1.52
N VAL A 104 -9.62 5.19 1.75
CA VAL A 104 -8.25 4.82 2.09
C VAL A 104 -7.71 3.71 1.20
N VAL A 105 -6.39 3.69 1.07
CA VAL A 105 -5.63 2.62 0.44
C VAL A 105 -4.70 2.05 1.49
N HIS A 106 -4.70 0.74 1.63
CA HIS A 106 -3.79 0.04 2.53
C HIS A 106 -2.63 -0.56 1.74
N LEU A 107 -1.41 -0.47 2.26
CA LEU A 107 -0.26 -1.23 1.78
C LEU A 107 0.05 -2.30 2.81
N MET A 108 -0.21 -3.55 2.44
CA MET A 108 0.16 -4.72 3.22
C MET A 108 1.61 -5.09 2.92
N VAL A 109 2.32 -5.56 3.94
CA VAL A 109 3.68 -6.10 3.80
C VAL A 109 3.67 -7.52 4.35
N ARG A 110 4.41 -8.42 3.72
CA ARG A 110 4.47 -9.83 4.08
C ARG A 110 4.81 -10.01 5.57
N GLY A 111 4.12 -10.94 6.22
CA GLY A 111 4.31 -11.27 7.64
C GLY A 111 3.55 -10.38 8.62
N GLN A 112 2.93 -9.29 8.15
CA GLN A 112 2.13 -8.40 9.01
C GLN A 112 0.64 -8.70 8.94
N ARG A 113 -0.03 -8.66 10.10
CA ARG A 113 -1.50 -8.75 10.21
C ARG A 113 -2.19 -7.42 9.91
N HIS A 114 -1.52 -6.32 10.26
CA HIS A 114 -2.00 -4.96 10.05
C HIS A 114 -1.32 -4.32 8.84
N PRO A 115 -1.98 -3.38 8.15
CA PRO A 115 -1.34 -2.65 7.05
C PRO A 115 -0.12 -1.88 7.57
N TRP A 116 0.99 -1.93 6.84
CA TRP A 116 2.16 -1.12 7.18
C TRP A 116 1.88 0.36 6.94
N ALA A 117 1.24 0.68 5.80
CA ALA A 117 0.85 2.04 5.47
C ALA A 117 -0.64 2.12 5.15
N THR A 118 -1.27 3.20 5.59
CA THR A 118 -2.65 3.57 5.24
C THR A 118 -2.67 4.99 4.71
N VAL A 119 -3.05 5.16 3.45
CA VAL A 119 -3.10 6.46 2.77
C VAL A 119 -4.56 6.88 2.64
N HIS A 120 -4.91 8.03 3.21
CA HIS A 120 -6.23 8.64 3.00
C HIS A 120 -6.20 9.49 1.74
N THR A 121 -6.96 9.07 0.73
CA THR A 121 -6.90 9.65 -0.62
C THR A 121 -8.02 10.65 -0.90
N LYS A 122 -9.01 10.77 -0.01
CA LYS A 122 -10.24 11.55 -0.21
C LYS A 122 -10.48 12.64 0.84
N ARG A 123 -9.42 13.10 1.51
CA ARG A 123 -9.46 14.24 2.43
C ARG A 123 -9.20 15.54 1.67
N LEU A 124 -9.97 16.59 1.97
CA LEU A 124 -9.89 17.87 1.26
C LEU A 124 -8.57 18.61 1.52
N VAL A 125 -8.05 18.50 2.75
CA VAL A 125 -6.96 19.33 3.30
C VAL A 125 -5.55 18.78 3.06
N GLY A 126 -5.42 17.62 2.41
CA GLY A 126 -4.12 16.97 2.16
C GLY A 126 -4.23 15.46 2.07
N VAL A 127 -3.13 14.83 1.67
CA VAL A 127 -2.94 13.38 1.69
C VAL A 127 -2.39 12.99 3.05
N ASP A 128 -3.17 12.22 3.82
CA ASP A 128 -2.76 11.76 5.15
C ASP A 128 -2.22 10.32 5.06
N LEU A 129 -0.95 10.13 5.42
CA LEU A 129 -0.30 8.83 5.59
C LEU A 129 -0.33 8.43 7.07
N SER A 130 -0.69 7.18 7.36
CA SER A 130 -0.50 6.55 8.66
C SER A 130 0.40 5.33 8.48
N LEU A 131 1.57 5.34 9.12
CA LEU A 131 2.49 4.21 9.18
C LEU A 131 2.31 3.49 10.51
N HIS A 132 2.16 2.18 10.48
CA HIS A 132 1.95 1.35 11.66
C HIS A 132 3.20 0.53 11.93
N GLY A 133 3.73 0.62 13.14
CA GLY A 133 4.93 -0.10 13.56
C GLY A 133 4.92 -0.41 15.05
N PRO A 134 5.92 -1.13 15.57
CA PRO A 134 5.98 -1.52 16.97
C PRO A 134 5.98 -0.31 17.91
N ALA A 135 5.28 -0.42 19.04
CA ALA A 135 5.17 0.64 20.02
C ALA A 135 6.54 1.05 20.59
N GLY A 136 6.76 2.35 20.74
CA GLY A 136 7.99 2.92 21.30
C GLY A 136 9.19 2.93 20.35
N ALA A 137 9.09 2.33 19.16
CA ALA A 137 10.21 2.26 18.21
C ALA A 137 10.52 3.59 17.51
N PHE A 138 9.58 4.56 17.52
CA PHE A 138 9.72 5.80 16.76
C PHE A 138 9.39 7.05 17.60
N ALA A 139 10.43 7.74 18.06
CA ALA A 139 10.30 8.98 18.84
C ALA A 139 9.89 10.19 17.97
N THR A 140 9.15 11.13 18.56
CA THR A 140 8.65 12.36 17.89
C THR A 140 9.74 13.21 17.23
N GLY A 141 10.97 13.19 17.76
CA GLY A 141 12.12 13.91 17.19
C GLY A 141 12.53 13.44 15.80
N ARG A 142 12.33 12.15 15.46
CA ARG A 142 12.73 11.57 14.16
C ARG A 142 11.81 11.99 13.01
N ILE A 143 10.57 12.34 13.32
CA ILE A 143 9.59 12.81 12.34
C ILE A 143 9.53 14.34 12.27
N ALA A 144 10.40 15.05 13.01
CA ALA A 144 10.37 16.50 13.19
C ALA A 144 10.64 17.34 11.93
N GLN A 145 10.93 16.72 10.79
CA GLN A 145 11.10 17.42 9.52
C GLN A 145 10.20 16.84 8.41
N LEU A 146 9.38 15.83 8.73
CA LEU A 146 8.53 15.13 7.77
C LEU A 146 7.14 15.77 7.68
N GLY A 147 6.69 16.04 6.45
CA GLY A 147 5.36 16.56 6.12
C GLY A 147 5.03 17.92 6.76
N VAL A 148 3.80 18.39 6.49
CA VAL A 148 3.30 19.65 7.07
C VAL A 148 2.67 19.47 8.46
N LYS A 149 2.20 18.26 8.75
CA LYS A 149 1.65 17.88 10.06
C LYS A 149 2.10 16.47 10.41
N ARG A 150 2.45 16.28 11.68
CA ARG A 150 2.94 15.02 12.21
C ARG A 150 2.38 14.74 13.58
N LEU A 151 2.07 13.47 13.84
CA LEU A 151 1.57 13.02 15.13
C LEU A 151 1.95 11.56 15.31
N VAL A 152 2.53 11.21 16.45
CA VAL A 152 2.62 9.81 16.90
C VAL A 152 1.40 9.56 17.75
N GLN A 153 0.64 8.53 17.44
CA GLN A 153 -0.46 8.07 18.27
C GLN A 153 -0.17 6.65 18.73
N PRO A 154 -0.30 6.35 20.04
CA PRO A 154 -0.33 4.98 20.48
C PRO A 154 -1.52 4.29 19.80
N GLY A 155 -1.24 3.21 19.09
CA GLY A 155 -2.24 2.34 18.50
C GLY A 155 -2.67 1.25 19.48
N SER A 156 -3.55 0.37 19.01
CA SER A 156 -3.94 -0.83 19.74
C SER A 156 -2.88 -1.94 19.60
N GLU A 157 -2.90 -2.90 20.53
CA GLU A 157 -2.14 -4.16 20.41
C GLU A 157 -0.60 -4.01 20.28
N GLY A 158 -0.02 -2.97 20.90
CA GLY A 158 1.44 -2.81 20.91
C GLY A 158 2.01 -2.22 19.62
N TYR A 159 1.19 -1.58 18.79
CA TYR A 159 1.62 -0.80 17.64
C TYR A 159 1.46 0.70 17.89
N ASP A 160 2.39 1.51 17.39
CA ASP A 160 2.26 2.95 17.25
C ASP A 160 1.92 3.32 15.81
N ALA A 161 1.15 4.39 15.65
CA ALA A 161 0.83 4.98 14.36
C ALA A 161 1.53 6.33 14.19
N VAL A 162 2.44 6.42 13.22
CA VAL A 162 3.04 7.68 12.77
C VAL A 162 2.14 8.27 11.68
N LYS A 163 1.49 9.38 11.99
CA LYS A 163 0.60 10.10 11.07
C LYS A 163 1.32 11.30 10.48
N LEU A 164 1.37 11.37 9.15
CA LEU A 164 1.97 12.44 8.36
C LEU A 164 0.93 13.02 7.40
N ARG A 165 1.02 14.32 7.10
CA ARG A 165 0.23 14.99 6.06
C ARG A 165 1.14 15.65 5.03
N PHE A 166 0.73 15.54 3.77
CA PHE A 166 1.36 16.18 2.62
C PHE A 166 0.32 17.03 1.87
N ILE A 167 0.69 18.23 1.48
CA ILE A 167 -0.15 19.13 0.67
C ILE A 167 0.40 19.24 -0.75
N THR A 168 1.72 19.29 -0.91
CA THR A 168 2.36 19.39 -2.23
C THR A 168 3.42 18.30 -2.41
N PRO A 169 3.85 18.01 -3.66
CA PRO A 169 4.95 17.07 -3.91
C PRO A 169 6.25 17.43 -3.18
N GLU A 170 6.53 18.72 -3.01
CA GLU A 170 7.72 19.18 -2.29
C GLU A 170 7.72 18.72 -0.83
N ASP A 171 6.55 18.54 -0.20
CA ASP A 171 6.47 18.01 1.16
C ASP A 171 6.99 16.56 1.27
N LEU A 172 6.96 15.79 0.17
CA LEU A 172 7.50 14.42 0.12
C LEU A 172 9.03 14.42 0.11
N ALA A 173 9.65 15.46 -0.42
CA ALA A 173 11.11 15.61 -0.45
C ALA A 173 11.70 16.14 0.89
N ARG A 174 10.85 16.65 1.79
CA ARG A 174 11.29 17.25 3.06
C ARG A 174 11.64 16.19 4.11
N GLY A 175 12.74 16.44 4.83
CA GLY A 175 13.13 15.67 6.01
C GLY A 175 13.56 14.23 5.72
N ASP A 176 13.94 13.92 4.47
CA ASP A 176 14.37 12.59 4.03
C ASP A 176 13.32 11.49 4.31
N LEU A 177 12.09 11.74 3.84
CA LEU A 177 10.96 10.82 3.99
C LEU A 177 11.29 9.42 3.47
N GLN A 178 11.99 9.31 2.34
CA GLN A 178 12.36 8.03 1.75
C GLN A 178 13.21 7.19 2.71
N LYS A 179 14.26 7.78 3.30
CA LYS A 179 15.09 7.08 4.28
C LYS A 179 14.27 6.69 5.51
N PHE A 180 13.42 7.58 6.00
CA PHE A 180 12.54 7.28 7.12
C PHE A 180 11.61 6.10 6.84
N LEU A 181 10.98 6.04 5.66
CA LEU A 181 10.12 4.92 5.27
C LEU A 181 10.88 3.60 5.23
N ALA A 182 12.11 3.59 4.70
CA ALA A 182 12.95 2.40 4.65
C ALA A 182 13.35 1.92 6.05
N GLU A 183 13.81 2.82 6.92
CA GLU A 183 14.12 2.51 8.33
C GLU A 183 12.89 1.97 9.07
N HIS A 184 11.75 2.61 8.87
CA HIS A 184 10.49 2.20 9.50
C HIS A 184 10.06 0.81 9.03
N LEU A 185 10.15 0.54 7.73
CA LEU A 185 9.80 -0.77 7.17
C LEU A 185 10.71 -1.87 7.72
N ALA A 186 12.03 -1.62 7.78
CA ALA A 186 12.98 -2.59 8.31
C ALA A 186 12.70 -2.97 9.76
N ALA A 187 12.39 -1.99 10.63
CA ALA A 187 12.04 -2.26 12.02
C ALA A 187 10.74 -3.10 12.15
N VAL A 188 9.74 -2.82 11.30
CA VAL A 188 8.49 -3.57 11.22
C VAL A 188 8.72 -5.01 10.77
N GLN A 189 9.60 -5.23 9.79
CA GLN A 189 9.95 -6.57 9.30
C GLN A 189 10.76 -7.38 10.33
N ASN A 190 11.72 -6.74 11.01
CA ASN A 190 12.53 -7.40 12.05
C ASN A 190 11.64 -7.88 13.21
N THR A 191 10.73 -7.03 13.68
CA THR A 191 9.79 -7.40 14.75
C THR A 191 8.88 -8.57 14.34
N ALA A 192 8.40 -8.59 13.09
CA ALA A 192 7.60 -9.70 12.58
C ALA A 192 8.40 -11.00 12.48
N ALA A 193 9.67 -10.93 12.08
CA ALA A 193 10.55 -12.08 12.01
C ALA A 193 10.83 -12.67 13.40
N GLU A 194 11.08 -11.83 14.40
CA GLU A 194 11.27 -12.24 15.80
C GLU A 194 10.01 -12.90 16.38
N ALA A 195 8.85 -12.31 16.12
CA ALA A 195 7.56 -12.86 16.56
C ALA A 195 7.21 -14.20 15.87
N ALA A 196 7.66 -14.42 14.64
CA ALA A 196 7.46 -15.68 13.93
C ALA A 196 8.44 -16.79 14.35
N ALA A 197 9.57 -16.42 14.95
CA ALA A 197 10.60 -17.35 15.43
C ALA A 197 10.40 -17.77 16.91
N SER A 198 9.49 -17.11 17.63
CA SER A 198 9.12 -17.40 19.02
C SER A 198 7.89 -18.30 19.11
#